data_AF-A0A1I5B8T2-F1
#
_entry.id   AF-A0A1I5B8T2-F1
#
_cell.length_a   1.000
_cell.length_b   1.000
_cell.length_c   1.000
_cell.angle_alpha   90.00
_cell.angle_beta   90.00
_cell.angle_gamma   90.00
#
_symmetry.space_group_name_H-M   'P 1'
#
loop_
_entity.id
_entity.type
_entity.pdbx_description
1 polymer ?
#
loop_
_entity_poly.entity_id
_entity_poly.type
_entity_poly.pdbx_seq_one_letter_code
_entity_poly.pdbx_strand_id
1 'polypeptide(L)'
;MHIAQKARVATIVVLATTLLAGCAASEPSAKAGLTPSSTVEETAPTQTSSPEEAFRGATKVSVAVTVTEVIDPRAFLVEPRAFERETRGYSGEITAELSATTKLVTPTENECGYAQTLAFAKRFFAENPDDAGIENGVFLTLHYYPRLLEAGFAYMADDSGEFYEWQTGAQGVGTDLSSTCPDFGNGR
;
A
#
# COMPACT_ATOMS: atom_id res chain seq x y z
N MET A 1 -23.89 -38.81 24.28
CA MET A 1 -23.20 -39.45 23.13
C MET A 1 -24.12 -39.29 21.92
N HIS A 2 -23.80 -38.39 20.99
CA HIS A 2 -24.24 -38.41 19.59
C HIS A 2 -23.34 -37.46 18.81
N ILE A 3 -22.55 -38.05 17.92
CA ILE A 3 -21.63 -37.41 16.97
C ILE A 3 -22.39 -37.29 15.65
N ALA A 4 -22.38 -36.11 15.02
CA ALA A 4 -22.66 -35.95 13.59
C ALA A 4 -22.28 -34.53 13.15
N GLN A 5 -21.68 -34.24 12.01
CA GLN A 5 -20.86 -34.99 11.05
C GLN A 5 -20.26 -33.87 10.18
N LYS A 6 -18.95 -33.92 9.90
CA LYS A 6 -18.27 -33.00 8.97
C LYS A 6 -18.82 -33.18 7.55
N ALA A 7 -19.15 -32.10 6.85
CA ALA A 7 -19.29 -32.05 5.39
C ALA A 7 -18.41 -30.90 4.89
N ARG A 8 -17.15 -31.17 4.51
CA ARG A 8 -16.65 -31.47 3.15
C ARG A 8 -16.85 -30.32 2.17
N VAL A 9 -15.75 -29.57 2.01
CA VAL A 9 -15.41 -28.68 0.91
C VAL A 9 -15.56 -29.43 -0.42
N ALA A 10 -16.21 -28.80 -1.40
CA ALA A 10 -16.25 -29.25 -2.77
C ALA A 10 -15.68 -28.15 -3.68
N THR A 11 -14.53 -28.46 -4.27
CA THR A 11 -13.83 -27.73 -5.33
C THR A 11 -14.62 -27.81 -6.64
N ILE A 12 -14.72 -26.72 -7.40
CA ILE A 12 -14.92 -26.79 -8.86
C ILE A 12 -13.85 -25.93 -9.54
N VAL A 13 -13.12 -26.60 -10.43
CA VAL A 13 -12.00 -26.12 -11.24
C VAL A 13 -12.51 -25.37 -12.47
N VAL A 14 -11.77 -24.32 -12.84
CA VAL A 14 -11.94 -23.48 -14.04
C VAL A 14 -11.56 -24.25 -15.32
N LEU A 15 -12.32 -24.08 -16.40
CA LEU A 15 -11.81 -24.26 -17.76
C LEU A 15 -12.58 -23.36 -18.74
N ALA A 16 -11.95 -22.29 -19.23
CA ALA A 16 -12.45 -21.51 -20.35
C ALA A 16 -11.35 -21.47 -21.44
N THR A 17 -11.45 -22.39 -22.38
CA THR A 17 -10.66 -22.40 -23.62
C THR A 17 -11.57 -22.01 -24.78
N THR A 18 -11.36 -20.83 -25.36
CA THR A 18 -11.78 -20.52 -26.73
C THR A 18 -10.64 -19.82 -27.46
N LEU A 19 -9.87 -20.62 -28.20
CA LEU A 19 -9.07 -20.20 -29.35
C LEU A 19 -10.02 -20.11 -30.55
N LEU A 20 -10.01 -18.99 -31.27
CA LEU A 20 -10.39 -18.92 -32.68
C LEU A 20 -9.41 -18.01 -33.40
N ALA A 21 -8.53 -18.67 -34.15
CA ALA A 21 -7.65 -18.07 -35.14
C ALA A 21 -8.47 -17.47 -36.29
N GLY A 22 -8.10 -16.29 -36.74
CA GLY A 22 -8.58 -15.67 -37.97
C GLY A 22 -7.39 -15.31 -38.85
N CYS A 23 -7.14 -16.14 -39.87
CA CYS A 23 -6.25 -15.83 -40.98
C CYS A 23 -6.86 -14.72 -41.85
N ALA A 24 -6.06 -13.72 -42.21
CA ALA A 24 -6.14 -13.09 -43.52
C ALA A 24 -4.75 -12.65 -43.95
N ALA A 25 -4.23 -13.29 -44.98
CA ALA A 25 -2.99 -12.95 -45.66
C ALA A 25 -3.15 -11.68 -46.49
N SER A 26 -2.07 -10.91 -46.66
CA SER A 26 -1.54 -10.44 -47.96
C SER A 26 -0.36 -9.47 -47.73
N GLU A 27 0.85 -9.88 -48.08
CA GLU A 27 1.87 -8.96 -48.62
C GLU A 27 1.84 -9.09 -50.15
N PRO A 28 2.23 -8.03 -50.88
CA PRO A 28 3.55 -8.12 -51.48
C PRO A 28 4.39 -6.84 -51.38
N SER A 29 5.69 -7.13 -51.35
CA SER A 29 6.87 -6.29 -51.48
C SER A 29 6.85 -5.24 -52.62
N ALA A 30 7.34 -4.04 -52.31
CA ALA A 30 8.04 -3.19 -53.28
C ALA A 30 9.20 -2.46 -52.60
N LYS A 31 10.40 -2.60 -53.19
CA LYS A 31 11.69 -2.09 -52.72
C LYS A 31 12.13 -0.94 -53.62
N ALA A 32 12.41 0.24 -53.07
CA ALA A 32 13.33 1.29 -53.57
C ALA A 32 13.30 2.41 -52.51
N GLY A 33 14.37 2.82 -51.82
CA GLY A 33 15.76 2.94 -52.23
C GLY A 33 16.10 4.42 -52.34
N LEU A 34 16.27 5.14 -51.21
CA LEU A 34 16.97 6.44 -51.13
C LEU A 34 17.53 6.63 -49.71
N THR A 35 18.86 6.76 -49.61
CA THR A 35 19.58 7.46 -48.53
C THR A 35 20.40 8.56 -49.23
N PRO A 36 20.61 9.73 -48.62
CA PRO A 36 21.63 9.81 -47.57
C PRO A 36 21.34 10.78 -46.40
N SER A 37 21.99 10.43 -45.28
CA SER A 37 22.56 11.26 -44.22
C SER A 37 21.80 12.46 -43.65
N SER A 38 21.38 12.31 -42.39
CA SER A 38 21.82 13.23 -41.32
C SER A 38 21.64 12.51 -39.98
N THR A 39 22.66 11.79 -39.52
CA THR A 39 22.69 11.28 -38.14
C THR A 39 23.37 12.33 -37.30
N VAL A 40 22.59 13.30 -36.85
CA VAL A 40 22.96 14.05 -35.65
C VAL A 40 22.79 13.04 -34.51
N GLU A 41 23.91 12.52 -33.98
CA GLU A 41 23.91 11.90 -32.66
C GLU A 41 23.57 13.00 -31.65
N GLU A 42 22.28 13.23 -31.44
CA GLU A 42 21.80 13.90 -30.26
C GLU A 42 22.16 12.98 -29.09
N THR A 43 23.21 13.36 -28.36
CA THR A 43 23.56 12.72 -27.09
C THR A 43 22.43 13.03 -26.12
N ALA A 44 21.41 12.17 -26.11
CA ALA A 44 20.34 12.24 -25.13
C ALA A 44 20.99 12.20 -23.73
N PRO A 45 20.60 13.10 -22.81
CA PRO A 45 21.15 13.09 -21.47
C PRO A 45 20.86 11.73 -20.86
N THR A 46 21.92 10.98 -20.58
CA THR A 46 21.84 9.67 -19.94
C THR A 46 21.48 9.88 -18.48
N GLN A 47 20.21 10.16 -18.19
CA GLN A 47 19.69 10.03 -16.83
C GLN A 47 19.43 8.55 -16.57
N THR A 48 20.53 7.89 -16.19
CA THR A 48 20.60 6.45 -15.91
C THR A 48 20.27 6.18 -14.45
N SER A 49 19.22 6.79 -13.89
CA SER A 49 18.75 6.33 -12.58
C SER A 49 18.17 4.93 -12.76
N SER A 50 18.61 3.99 -11.93
CA SER A 50 17.96 2.68 -11.91
C SER A 50 16.45 2.82 -11.62
N PRO A 51 15.60 1.90 -12.07
CA PRO A 51 14.18 1.85 -11.72
C PRO A 51 13.87 2.07 -10.23
N GLU A 52 14.73 1.55 -9.35
CA GLU A 52 14.63 1.70 -7.90
C GLU A 52 15.01 3.12 -7.43
N GLU A 53 16.10 3.69 -7.96
CA GLU A 53 16.45 5.08 -7.65
C GLU A 53 15.42 6.07 -8.18
N ALA A 54 14.83 5.79 -9.34
CA ALA A 54 13.73 6.56 -9.89
C ALA A 54 12.49 6.51 -8.98
N PHE A 55 12.15 5.31 -8.48
CA PHE A 55 11.08 5.15 -7.49
C PHE A 55 11.37 5.93 -6.20
N ARG A 56 12.58 5.77 -5.63
CA ARG A 56 13.03 6.55 -4.45
C ARG A 56 13.01 8.05 -4.69
N GLY A 57 13.21 8.50 -5.93
CA GLY A 57 13.08 9.91 -6.33
C GLY A 57 11.62 10.38 -6.37
N ALA A 58 10.72 9.56 -6.92
CA ALA A 58 9.30 9.88 -7.09
C ALA A 58 8.55 10.08 -5.75
N THR A 59 9.00 9.40 -4.70
CA THR A 59 8.45 9.55 -3.33
C THR A 59 8.54 10.97 -2.80
N LYS A 60 9.48 11.78 -3.31
CA LYS A 60 9.65 13.19 -2.94
C LYS A 60 8.60 14.12 -3.55
N VAL A 61 7.78 13.61 -4.47
CA VAL A 61 6.70 14.36 -5.12
C VAL A 61 5.38 13.72 -4.75
N SER A 62 4.98 12.67 -5.47
CA SER A 62 3.78 11.89 -5.22
C SER A 62 3.89 10.58 -5.99
N VAL A 63 3.61 9.46 -5.35
CA VAL A 63 3.59 8.15 -5.99
C VAL A 63 2.59 7.23 -5.29
N ALA A 64 1.77 6.53 -6.08
CA ALA A 64 0.89 5.50 -5.57
C ALA A 64 1.69 4.23 -5.27
N VAL A 65 1.50 3.65 -4.09
CA VAL A 65 2.23 2.45 -3.65
C VAL A 65 1.28 1.35 -3.20
N THR A 66 1.79 0.13 -3.14
CA THR A 66 1.16 -1.05 -2.54
C THR A 66 1.97 -1.42 -1.30
N VAL A 67 1.30 -1.66 -0.17
CA VAL A 67 1.95 -2.18 1.05
C VAL A 67 2.19 -3.68 0.88
N THR A 68 3.46 -4.09 0.91
CA THR A 68 3.88 -5.49 0.80
C THR A 68 4.10 -6.14 2.17
N GLU A 69 4.53 -5.34 3.15
CA GLU A 69 4.71 -5.78 4.53
C GLU A 69 4.38 -4.65 5.53
N VAL A 70 3.78 -5.02 6.66
CA VAL A 70 3.64 -4.14 7.82
C VAL A 70 4.73 -4.49 8.84
N ILE A 71 5.70 -3.60 9.00
CA ILE A 71 6.86 -3.76 9.88
C ILE A 71 6.47 -3.36 11.32
N ASP A 72 5.81 -2.20 11.43
CA ASP A 72 5.32 -1.58 12.66
C ASP A 72 3.94 -0.96 12.36
N PRO A 73 3.05 -0.71 13.36
CA PRO A 73 1.83 0.06 13.12
C PRO A 73 2.01 1.38 12.37
N ARG A 74 3.22 1.93 12.35
CA ARG A 74 3.56 3.16 11.66
C ARG A 74 4.59 3.02 10.53
N ALA A 75 5.11 1.83 10.27
CA ALA A 75 6.16 1.60 9.27
C ALA A 75 5.81 0.42 8.36
N PHE A 76 5.96 0.66 7.06
CA PHE A 76 5.49 -0.24 6.01
C PHE A 76 6.60 -0.45 4.98
N LEU A 77 6.75 -1.68 4.50
CA LEU A 77 7.45 -1.95 3.26
C LEU A 77 6.46 -1.75 2.11
N VAL A 78 6.86 -0.96 1.12
CA VAL A 78 6.00 -0.61 0.00
C VAL A 78 6.73 -0.73 -1.33
N GLU A 79 5.97 -1.05 -2.36
CA GLU A 79 6.41 -1.07 -3.75
C GLU A 79 5.54 -0.15 -4.62
N PRO A 80 6.00 0.27 -5.81
CA PRO A 80 5.15 1.03 -6.73
C PRO A 80 3.96 0.16 -7.18
N ARG A 81 2.77 0.77 -7.29
CA ARG A 81 1.60 0.06 -7.83
C ARG A 81 1.83 -0.40 -9.27
N ALA A 82 1.01 -1.36 -9.72
CA ALA A 82 1.05 -1.88 -11.09
C ALA A 82 1.11 -0.77 -12.15
N PHE A 83 0.26 0.26 -12.04
CA PHE A 83 0.28 1.40 -12.97
C PHE A 83 1.62 2.14 -13.00
N GLU A 84 2.23 2.40 -11.85
CA GLU A 84 3.53 3.09 -11.76
C GLU A 84 4.65 2.22 -12.32
N ARG A 85 4.62 0.90 -12.06
CA ARG A 85 5.56 -0.06 -12.65
C ARG A 85 5.46 -0.09 -14.17
N GLU A 86 4.24 -0.19 -14.70
CA GLU A 86 3.98 -0.34 -16.13
C GLU A 86 4.23 0.95 -16.93
N THR A 87 3.91 2.11 -16.36
CA THR A 87 3.96 3.39 -17.10
C THR A 87 5.21 4.22 -16.82
N ARG A 88 5.79 4.10 -15.62
CA ARG A 88 6.99 4.85 -15.22
C ARG A 88 8.23 3.99 -15.13
N GLY A 89 8.08 2.66 -15.18
CA GLY A 89 9.19 1.73 -15.02
C GLY A 89 9.78 1.74 -13.62
N TYR A 90 9.04 2.18 -12.61
CA TYR A 90 9.48 2.14 -11.22
C TYR A 90 9.54 0.70 -10.71
N SER A 91 10.48 0.38 -9.82
CA SER A 91 10.56 -0.93 -9.18
C SER A 91 11.26 -0.87 -7.82
N GLY A 92 11.32 -2.02 -7.15
CA GLY A 92 11.95 -2.17 -5.84
C GLY A 92 11.02 -1.85 -4.67
N GLU A 93 11.55 -2.04 -3.46
CA GLU A 93 10.83 -1.80 -2.21
C GLU A 93 11.53 -0.73 -1.37
N ILE A 94 10.72 0.04 -0.65
CA ILE A 94 11.20 1.04 0.29
C ILE A 94 10.40 0.97 1.59
N THR A 95 11.04 1.37 2.68
CA THR A 95 10.32 1.61 3.93
C THR A 95 9.69 2.99 3.90
N ALA A 96 8.41 3.06 4.25
CA ALA A 96 7.66 4.29 4.39
C ALA A 96 7.04 4.36 5.78
N GLU A 97 7.06 5.55 6.37
CA GLU A 97 6.58 5.77 7.73
C GLU A 97 5.47 6.81 7.76
N LEU A 98 4.52 6.64 8.68
CA LEU A 98 3.52 7.65 8.98
C LEU A 98 4.20 8.90 9.52
N SER A 99 3.92 10.06 8.94
CA SER A 99 4.55 11.30 9.36
C SER A 99 4.36 11.56 10.86
N ALA A 100 5.44 11.97 11.53
CA ALA A 100 5.37 12.45 12.91
C ALA A 100 4.47 13.70 13.07
N THR A 101 4.20 14.43 11.99
CA THR A 101 3.32 15.60 12.00
C THR A 101 1.85 15.24 12.16
N THR A 102 1.45 13.99 11.91
CA THR A 102 0.05 13.56 12.05
C THR A 102 -0.39 13.48 13.52
N LYS A 103 0.55 13.55 14.47
CA LYS A 103 0.29 13.45 15.92
C LYS A 103 -0.46 12.19 16.36
N LEU A 104 -0.63 11.22 15.46
CA LEU A 104 -1.14 9.90 15.75
C LEU A 104 -0.16 9.19 16.68
N VAL A 105 -0.66 8.62 17.76
CA VAL A 105 0.11 7.83 18.73
C VAL A 105 -0.42 6.41 18.72
N THR A 106 0.49 5.47 18.49
CA THR A 106 0.28 4.03 18.61
C THR A 106 1.20 3.51 19.71
N PRO A 107 0.89 2.36 20.35
CA PRO A 107 1.86 1.71 21.19
C PRO A 107 3.14 1.38 20.40
N THR A 108 4.28 1.49 21.07
CA THR A 108 5.60 1.04 20.62
C THR A 108 5.85 -0.40 21.07
N GLU A 109 6.88 -1.08 20.53
CA GLU A 109 7.12 -2.52 20.71
C GLU A 109 7.04 -3.04 22.16
N ASN A 110 7.42 -2.20 23.13
CA ASN A 110 7.45 -2.56 24.56
C ASN A 110 6.23 -2.07 25.35
N GLU A 111 5.26 -1.43 24.71
CA GLU A 111 4.05 -0.90 25.34
C GLU A 111 2.89 -1.90 25.26
N CYS A 112 1.99 -1.80 26.24
CA CYS A 112 0.75 -2.57 26.23
C CYS A 112 -0.03 -2.27 24.95
N GLY A 113 -0.51 -3.32 24.27
CA GLY A 113 -1.37 -3.16 23.10
C GLY A 113 -0.65 -3.19 21.75
N TYR A 114 0.69 -3.14 21.74
CA TYR A 114 1.48 -3.15 20.52
C TYR A 114 1.15 -4.32 19.59
N ALA A 115 1.11 -5.54 20.13
CA ALA A 115 0.84 -6.73 19.34
C ALA A 115 -0.55 -6.69 18.68
N GLN A 116 -1.55 -6.15 19.38
CA GLN A 116 -2.91 -6.00 18.88
C GLN A 116 -2.99 -4.93 17.80
N THR A 117 -2.35 -3.77 18.02
CA THR A 117 -2.25 -2.69 17.03
C THR A 117 -1.51 -3.17 15.77
N LEU A 118 -0.42 -3.92 15.91
CA LEU A 118 0.32 -4.49 14.78
C LEU A 118 -0.52 -5.53 14.04
N ALA A 119 -1.25 -6.40 14.75
CA ALA A 119 -2.14 -7.37 14.13
C ALA A 119 -3.28 -6.69 13.36
N PHE A 120 -3.82 -5.59 13.90
CA PHE A 120 -4.82 -4.77 13.21
C PHE A 120 -4.25 -4.17 11.92
N ALA A 121 -3.06 -3.56 11.98
CA ALA A 121 -2.38 -2.99 10.83
C ALA A 121 -2.12 -4.03 9.72
N LYS A 122 -1.59 -5.20 10.11
CA LYS A 122 -1.36 -6.34 9.21
C LYS A 122 -2.64 -6.79 8.53
N ARG A 123 -3.73 -6.93 9.29
CA ARG A 123 -5.03 -7.31 8.73
C ARG A 123 -5.56 -6.25 7.77
N PHE A 124 -5.50 -4.98 8.15
CA PHE A 124 -5.99 -3.89 7.32
C PHE A 124 -5.32 -3.85 5.95
N PHE A 125 -3.98 -3.90 5.90
CA PHE A 125 -3.25 -3.85 4.63
C PHE A 125 -3.22 -5.18 3.88
N ALA A 126 -3.47 -6.32 4.53
CA ALA A 126 -3.76 -7.57 3.82
C ALA A 126 -5.08 -7.48 3.02
N GLU A 127 -6.08 -6.77 3.57
CA GLU A 127 -7.39 -6.57 2.94
C GLU A 127 -7.39 -5.37 1.96
N ASN A 128 -6.55 -4.37 2.20
CA ASN A 128 -6.50 -3.09 1.47
C ASN A 128 -5.05 -2.68 1.14
N PRO A 129 -4.26 -3.49 0.41
CA PRO A 129 -2.84 -3.23 0.20
C PRO A 129 -2.58 -1.97 -0.62
N ASP A 130 -3.57 -1.55 -1.42
CA ASP A 130 -3.55 -0.32 -2.22
C ASP A 130 -4.20 0.87 -1.51
N ASP A 131 -4.43 0.85 -0.20
CA ASP A 131 -4.82 2.06 0.56
C ASP A 131 -3.60 2.87 1.01
N ALA A 132 -2.63 3.06 0.10
CA ALA A 132 -1.35 3.68 0.40
C ALA A 132 -0.82 4.56 -0.74
N GLY A 133 -0.20 5.68 -0.37
CA GLY A 133 0.54 6.56 -1.26
C GLY A 133 1.72 7.17 -0.53
N ILE A 134 2.64 7.78 -1.26
CA ILE A 134 3.67 8.63 -0.66
C ILE A 134 3.63 9.98 -1.35
N GLU A 135 3.55 11.05 -0.57
CA GLU A 135 3.59 12.42 -1.07
C GLU A 135 4.61 13.22 -0.26
N ASN A 136 5.53 13.90 -0.93
CA ASN A 136 6.61 14.67 -0.28
C ASN A 136 7.38 13.87 0.80
N GLY A 137 7.59 12.57 0.56
CA GLY A 137 8.27 11.64 1.48
C GLY A 137 7.43 11.15 2.65
N VAL A 138 6.14 11.50 2.72
CA VAL A 138 5.21 11.12 3.78
C VAL A 138 4.30 10.00 3.31
N PHE A 139 4.17 8.93 4.11
CA PHE A 139 3.16 7.91 3.86
C PHE A 139 1.75 8.48 4.06
N LEU A 140 0.90 8.22 3.07
CA LEU A 140 -0.49 8.61 3.04
C LEU A 140 -1.38 7.39 2.93
N THR A 141 -2.54 7.48 3.55
CA THR A 141 -3.60 6.46 3.55
C THR A 141 -4.92 7.17 3.75
N LEU A 142 -5.96 6.73 3.04
CA LEU A 142 -7.28 7.34 3.15
C LEU A 142 -8.08 6.75 4.31
N HIS A 143 -7.89 5.46 4.60
CA HIS A 143 -8.79 4.74 5.51
C HIS A 143 -8.07 4.14 6.72
N TYR A 144 -6.77 3.82 6.64
CA TYR A 144 -6.07 3.18 7.76
C TYR A 144 -6.12 4.03 9.04
N TYR A 145 -5.88 5.34 8.94
CA TYR A 145 -5.87 6.25 10.08
C TYR A 145 -7.22 6.35 10.80
N PRO A 146 -8.32 6.72 10.10
CA PRO A 146 -9.65 6.69 10.70
C PRO A 146 -9.96 5.34 11.35
N ARG A 147 -9.63 4.23 10.68
CA ARG A 147 -9.89 2.88 11.19
C ARG A 147 -9.09 2.55 12.45
N LEU A 148 -7.86 3.00 12.54
CA LEU A 148 -7.01 2.80 13.72
C LEU A 148 -7.54 3.58 14.93
N LEU A 149 -8.01 4.81 14.69
CA LEU A 149 -8.65 5.65 15.71
C LEU A 149 -10.01 5.07 16.14
N GLU A 150 -10.90 4.73 15.21
CA GLU A 150 -12.21 4.12 15.46
C GLU A 150 -12.12 2.81 16.24
N ALA A 151 -11.08 2.00 15.98
CA ALA A 151 -10.87 0.74 16.68
C ALA A 151 -10.21 0.93 18.05
N GLY A 152 -9.79 2.15 18.39
CA GLY A 152 -9.11 2.47 19.64
C GLY A 152 -7.69 1.90 19.72
N PHE A 153 -7.04 1.65 18.58
CA PHE A 153 -5.64 1.19 18.50
C PHE A 153 -4.63 2.33 18.38
N ALA A 154 -5.13 3.57 18.32
CA ALA A 154 -4.36 4.80 18.35
C ALA A 154 -5.16 5.94 18.98
N TYR A 155 -4.49 7.04 19.31
CA TYR A 155 -5.10 8.31 19.68
C TYR A 155 -4.34 9.49 19.06
N MET A 156 -4.98 10.66 18.99
CA MET A 156 -4.33 11.90 18.57
C MET A 156 -3.73 12.60 19.79
N ALA A 157 -2.46 13.00 19.75
CA ALA A 157 -1.83 13.69 20.88
C ALA A 157 -2.39 15.12 21.11
N ASP A 158 -3.06 15.70 20.12
CA ASP A 158 -3.74 17.00 20.19
C ASP A 158 -5.24 16.87 19.83
N ASP A 159 -6.10 17.44 20.68
CA ASP A 159 -7.56 17.38 20.51
C ASP A 159 -8.11 18.37 19.45
N SER A 160 -7.24 19.09 18.73
CA SER A 160 -7.63 20.19 17.82
C SER A 160 -7.67 19.83 16.33
N GLY A 161 -7.57 18.55 15.96
CA GLY A 161 -7.44 18.12 14.57
C GLY A 161 -8.73 17.66 13.87
N GLU A 162 -8.68 17.62 12.54
CA GLU A 162 -9.68 17.04 11.61
C GLU A 162 -10.10 15.60 11.97
N PHE A 163 -9.32 14.93 12.82
CA PHE A 163 -9.51 13.53 13.20
C PHE A 163 -10.16 13.30 14.57
N TYR A 164 -10.56 14.37 15.29
CA TYR A 164 -11.17 14.26 16.62
C TYR A 164 -12.45 13.43 16.63
N GLU A 165 -13.32 13.58 15.63
CA GLU A 165 -14.61 12.87 15.54
C GLU A 165 -14.43 11.34 15.50
N TRP A 166 -13.44 10.85 14.75
CA TRP A 166 -13.12 9.42 14.64
C TRP A 166 -12.67 8.79 15.95
N GLN A 167 -12.04 9.58 16.82
CA GLN A 167 -11.61 9.11 18.13
C GLN A 167 -12.77 8.98 19.12
N THR A 168 -13.76 9.88 19.04
CA THR A 168 -14.92 9.86 19.95
C THR A 168 -15.87 8.68 19.70
N GLY A 169 -15.92 8.16 18.47
CA GLY A 169 -16.72 6.97 18.13
C GLY A 169 -16.12 5.64 18.63
N ALA A 170 -14.82 5.61 18.98
CA ALA A 170 -14.10 4.40 19.37
C ALA A 170 -14.36 3.98 20.82
N GLN A 171 -14.69 4.94 21.69
CA GLN A 171 -14.93 4.74 23.12
C GLN A 171 -16.26 3.99 23.33
N GLY A 172 -16.27 2.66 23.17
CA GLY A 172 -17.48 1.88 23.45
C GLY A 172 -17.60 0.50 22.83
N VAL A 173 -16.65 0.05 21.99
CA VAL A 173 -16.81 -1.22 21.25
C VAL A 173 -16.06 -2.41 21.89
N GLY A 174 -15.36 -2.22 23.01
CA GLY A 174 -14.90 -3.32 23.88
C GLY A 174 -13.71 -4.15 23.37
N THR A 175 -13.01 -3.66 22.34
CA THR A 175 -11.71 -4.21 21.88
C THR A 175 -10.63 -3.14 21.77
N ASP A 176 -10.90 -1.94 22.29
CA ASP A 176 -10.00 -0.79 22.25
C ASP A 176 -8.83 -0.94 23.23
N LEU A 177 -7.74 -0.20 22.98
CA LEU A 177 -6.62 -0.15 23.90
C LEU A 177 -7.01 0.39 25.27
N SER A 178 -8.01 1.28 25.37
CA SER A 178 -8.49 1.78 26.67
C SER A 178 -9.04 0.70 27.59
N SER A 179 -9.65 -0.36 27.05
CA SER A 179 -10.20 -1.47 27.84
C SER A 179 -9.13 -2.51 28.23
N THR A 180 -8.12 -2.70 27.39
CA THR A 180 -7.08 -3.73 27.58
C THR A 180 -5.77 -3.19 28.18
N CYS A 181 -5.52 -1.91 27.98
CA CYS A 181 -4.36 -1.15 28.40
C CYS A 181 -4.83 0.17 29.02
N PRO A 182 -5.34 0.13 30.27
CA PRO A 182 -6.03 1.27 30.86
C PRO A 182 -5.16 2.53 30.95
N ASP A 183 -3.83 2.41 30.98
CA ASP A 183 -2.89 3.54 31.02
C ASP A 183 -2.54 4.12 29.63
N PHE A 184 -2.94 3.45 28.55
CA PHE A 184 -2.67 3.92 27.19
C PHE A 184 -3.52 5.15 26.88
N GLY A 185 -2.88 6.31 26.71
CA GLY A 185 -3.54 7.60 26.48
C GLY A 185 -4.00 8.33 27.75
N ASN A 186 -3.77 7.79 28.96
CA ASN A 186 -4.09 8.46 30.23
C ASN A 186 -3.16 9.63 30.60
N GLY A 187 -2.06 9.80 29.87
CA GLY A 187 -1.13 10.93 30.02
C GLY A 187 -1.44 12.13 29.14
N ARG A 188 -2.67 12.23 28.62
CA ARG A 188 -3.20 13.44 27.98
C ARG A 188 -3.23 14.61 28.96
#